data_AF-I9URU8-F1
#
_entry.id   AF-I9URU8-F1
#
_cell.length_a   1.000
_cell.length_b   1.000
_cell.length_c   1.000
_cell.angle_alpha   90.00
_cell.angle_beta   90.00
_cell.angle_gamma   90.00
#
_symmetry.space_group_name_H-M   'P 1'
#
loop_
_entity.id
_entity.type
_entity.pdbx_description
1 polymer ?
#
loop_
_entity_poly.entity_id
_entity_poly.type
_entity_poly.pdbx_seq_one_letter_code
_entity_poly.pdbx_strand_id
1 'polypeptide(L)'
;MKRYINIYIVFLFTCFMSTRCLAQDTVWLEGCVYEDSNQNGIQDKGEKGIPEIPISNGDTVLLADKRGHFRIKLSKGNSIFPILPNNWTLLSNQIVNSGFYYWNNRGDTGTQQVNFGLNKKKVNKHFSMNAIGDVQVGNSQELDYVSRSLWPELLQADSSSFNLFLGDLVNNKLNLFSVIKQMMELLPAQSWTVIGNHDRDADSIRINQTFSYNTAFGSDTYAFNEGNVHFIVLNNVYGKGTRSYVGKISDSQLRFVSNDLKLVPKSAQIVLCMHIPLAHTTNSSALIELLEGRGNVLALTGHMHQVERNFLHGQNVYVHELVTGASCGFWWVGEKNWEGIPSALMQCGTPRNYFVFDFTEKDYSFRYKGIGMDASRQMNIWIAGIDSTDVYIDELRNKPQGEMLVTVYGASDSTVVRCRLDNGEWLLCEKKQEELDVNVARVRNWNLLKIFPTRFNRRNPFRKQSSPQIWGLQLPKEYCEGIHLITVEASDRWGFKASGERSYYYQR
;
A
#
# COMPACT_ATOMS: atom_id res chain seq x y z
N MET A 1 -54.28 33.87 -66.55
CA MET A 1 -53.38 33.81 -65.38
C MET A 1 -52.58 32.52 -65.45
N LYS A 2 -51.26 32.63 -65.68
CA LYS A 2 -50.31 31.52 -65.82
C LYS A 2 -50.02 30.92 -64.45
N ARG A 3 -50.07 29.58 -64.31
CA ARG A 3 -49.46 28.86 -63.19
C ARG A 3 -48.11 28.32 -63.65
N TYR A 4 -47.03 28.85 -63.07
CA TYR A 4 -45.68 28.32 -63.23
C TYR A 4 -45.38 27.32 -62.11
N ILE A 5 -44.79 26.21 -62.52
CA ILE A 5 -44.24 25.12 -61.72
C ILE A 5 -42.92 25.60 -61.11
N ASN A 6 -42.70 25.39 -59.81
CA ASN A 6 -41.38 25.48 -59.19
C ASN A 6 -41.08 24.16 -58.46
N ILE A 7 -40.09 23.44 -58.99
CA ILE A 7 -39.48 22.25 -58.42
C ILE A 7 -38.28 22.74 -57.59
N TYR A 8 -38.26 22.46 -56.29
CA TYR A 8 -37.07 22.66 -55.46
C TYR A 8 -36.37 21.32 -55.23
N ILE A 9 -35.13 21.25 -55.73
CA ILE A 9 -34.18 20.15 -55.61
C ILE A 9 -33.65 20.14 -54.17
N VAL A 10 -33.84 19.02 -53.46
CA VAL A 10 -33.23 18.75 -52.15
C VAL A 10 -31.80 18.25 -52.39
N PHE A 11 -30.81 19.08 -52.04
CA PHE A 11 -29.41 18.65 -51.95
C PHE A 11 -29.20 17.86 -50.64
N LEU A 12 -28.98 16.56 -50.76
CA LEU A 12 -28.53 15.71 -49.65
C LEU A 12 -27.02 15.92 -49.45
N PHE A 13 -26.64 16.64 -48.39
CA PHE A 13 -25.26 16.68 -47.91
C PHE A 13 -24.98 15.41 -47.10
N THR A 14 -24.36 14.41 -47.72
CA THR A 14 -23.82 13.24 -47.02
C THR A 14 -22.56 13.65 -46.25
N CYS A 15 -22.73 13.91 -44.96
CA CYS A 15 -21.63 14.13 -44.03
C CYS A 15 -20.93 12.79 -43.76
N PHE A 16 -19.83 12.51 -44.47
CA PHE A 16 -18.91 11.43 -44.11
C PHE A 16 -18.21 11.80 -42.79
N MET A 17 -18.82 11.45 -41.66
CA MET A 17 -18.11 11.36 -40.38
C MET A 17 -17.08 10.23 -40.48
N SER A 18 -15.86 10.59 -40.82
CA SER A 18 -14.71 9.71 -40.65
C SER A 18 -14.47 9.52 -39.15
N THR A 19 -14.97 8.42 -38.62
CA THR A 19 -14.57 7.91 -37.31
C THR A 19 -13.08 7.59 -37.38
N ARG A 20 -12.24 8.56 -36.99
CA ARG A 20 -10.84 8.28 -36.68
C ARG A 20 -10.82 7.39 -35.44
N CYS A 21 -10.83 6.08 -35.66
CA CYS A 21 -10.41 5.13 -34.65
C CYS A 21 -8.97 5.51 -34.29
N LEU A 22 -8.74 6.01 -33.07
CA LEU A 22 -7.40 6.20 -32.54
C LEU A 22 -6.82 4.80 -32.38
N ALA A 23 -6.16 4.29 -33.42
CA ALA A 23 -5.38 3.07 -33.32
C ALA A 23 -4.32 3.31 -32.25
N GLN A 24 -4.33 2.49 -31.20
CA GLN A 24 -3.27 2.51 -30.21
C GLN A 24 -1.98 2.07 -30.90
N ASP A 25 -0.93 2.87 -30.81
CA ASP A 25 0.38 2.51 -31.37
C ASP A 25 0.82 1.20 -30.72
N THR A 26 0.90 0.13 -31.53
CA THR A 26 1.32 -1.19 -31.06
C THR A 26 2.50 -1.70 -31.86
N VAL A 27 3.46 -2.29 -31.17
CA VAL A 27 4.64 -2.95 -31.77
C VAL A 27 4.73 -4.39 -31.31
N TRP A 28 5.43 -5.21 -32.09
CA TRP A 28 5.90 -6.51 -31.62
C TRP A 28 7.28 -6.31 -30.99
N LEU A 29 7.40 -6.71 -29.73
CA LEU A 29 8.68 -6.83 -29.03
C LEU A 29 9.12 -8.27 -29.04
N GLU A 30 10.42 -8.47 -29.25
CA GLU A 30 11.09 -9.75 -29.15
C GLU A 30 12.19 -9.64 -28.09
N GLY A 31 12.50 -10.74 -27.42
CA GLY A 31 13.40 -10.69 -26.28
C GLY A 31 13.81 -12.06 -25.78
N CYS A 32 14.70 -12.05 -24.79
CA CYS A 32 15.22 -13.24 -24.14
C CYS A 32 15.26 -13.05 -22.62
N VAL A 33 14.83 -14.07 -21.88
CA VAL A 33 15.13 -14.20 -20.45
C VAL A 33 16.30 -15.15 -20.31
N TYR A 34 17.35 -14.76 -19.58
CA TYR A 34 18.58 -15.53 -19.46
C TYR A 34 19.15 -15.49 -18.03
N GLU A 35 20.01 -16.46 -17.71
CA GLU A 35 20.73 -16.50 -16.44
C GLU A 35 21.93 -15.56 -16.49
N ASP A 36 21.76 -14.36 -15.93
CA ASP A 36 22.82 -13.36 -15.77
C ASP A 36 23.69 -13.76 -14.57
N SER A 37 24.76 -14.51 -14.84
CA SER A 37 25.60 -15.10 -13.79
C SER A 37 26.60 -14.10 -13.23
N ASN A 38 26.97 -13.08 -14.02
CA ASN A 38 27.97 -12.08 -13.65
C ASN A 38 27.35 -10.73 -13.23
N GLN A 39 26.02 -10.61 -13.27
CA GLN A 39 25.23 -9.47 -12.83
C GLN A 39 25.49 -8.19 -13.63
N ASN A 40 25.89 -8.32 -14.90
CA ASN A 40 26.20 -7.17 -15.75
C ASN A 40 24.99 -6.69 -16.60
N GLY A 41 23.87 -7.42 -16.58
CA GLY A 41 22.66 -7.09 -17.33
C GLY A 41 22.78 -7.27 -18.85
N ILE A 42 23.83 -7.94 -19.34
CA ILE A 42 24.08 -8.24 -20.74
C ILE A 42 24.19 -9.76 -20.91
N GLN A 43 23.47 -10.33 -21.89
CA GLN A 43 23.57 -11.76 -22.15
C GLN A 43 24.93 -12.12 -22.76
N ASP A 44 25.83 -12.65 -21.93
CA ASP A 44 27.17 -13.04 -22.34
C ASP A 44 27.22 -14.43 -22.98
N LYS A 45 28.32 -14.71 -23.70
CA LYS A 45 28.55 -16.03 -24.29
C LYS A 45 28.64 -17.09 -23.18
N GLY A 46 27.63 -17.95 -23.11
CA GLY A 46 27.54 -19.03 -22.12
C GLY A 46 26.37 -18.86 -21.15
N GLU A 47 25.78 -17.67 -21.08
CA GLU A 47 24.58 -17.40 -20.31
C GLU A 47 23.35 -17.95 -21.04
N LYS A 48 22.77 -18.97 -20.43
CA LYS A 48 21.69 -19.75 -21.03
C LYS A 48 20.39 -19.00 -20.88
N GLY A 49 19.57 -19.04 -21.93
CA GLY A 49 18.18 -18.64 -21.82
C GLY A 49 17.41 -19.53 -20.85
N ILE A 50 16.47 -18.94 -20.12
CA ILE A 50 15.68 -19.60 -19.10
C ILE A 50 14.29 -19.90 -19.67
N PRO A 51 13.93 -21.18 -19.85
CA PRO A 51 12.64 -21.54 -20.40
C PRO A 51 11.51 -21.35 -19.40
N GLU A 52 10.28 -21.24 -19.91
CA GLU A 52 9.04 -21.28 -19.12
C GLU A 52 8.90 -20.15 -18.08
N ILE A 53 9.71 -19.09 -18.17
CA ILE A 53 9.46 -17.86 -17.41
C ILE A 53 8.24 -17.16 -18.01
N PRO A 54 7.19 -16.86 -17.20
CA PRO A 54 6.06 -16.11 -17.69
C PRO A 54 6.45 -14.65 -17.98
N ILE A 55 6.02 -14.13 -19.12
CA ILE A 55 6.24 -12.76 -19.57
C ILE A 55 4.89 -12.11 -19.81
N SER A 56 4.73 -10.89 -19.29
CA SER A 56 3.48 -10.15 -19.41
C SER A 56 3.70 -8.70 -19.81
N ASN A 57 2.65 -8.13 -20.40
CA ASN A 57 2.51 -6.72 -20.74
C ASN A 57 1.41 -6.01 -19.92
N GLY A 58 0.99 -6.61 -18.80
CA GLY A 58 -0.14 -6.14 -17.99
C GLY A 58 -1.53 -6.48 -18.58
N ASP A 59 -1.58 -7.40 -19.54
CA ASP A 59 -2.83 -7.94 -20.14
C ASP A 59 -2.70 -9.45 -20.46
N THR A 60 -1.73 -9.80 -21.31
CA THR A 60 -1.45 -11.18 -21.72
C THR A 60 -0.32 -11.75 -20.87
N VAL A 61 -0.35 -13.06 -20.63
CA VAL A 61 0.78 -13.81 -20.07
C VAL A 61 1.14 -14.93 -21.05
N LEU A 62 2.41 -15.02 -21.42
CA LEU A 62 2.96 -16.11 -22.23
C LEU A 62 4.20 -16.69 -21.58
N LEU A 63 4.60 -17.90 -21.95
CA LEU A 63 5.82 -18.53 -21.46
C LEU A 63 6.98 -18.33 -22.43
N ALA A 64 8.17 -18.02 -21.92
CA ALA A 64 9.40 -18.04 -22.70
C ALA A 64 9.66 -19.45 -23.27
N ASP A 65 10.21 -19.52 -24.49
CA ASP A 65 10.46 -20.77 -25.19
C ASP A 65 11.62 -21.59 -24.57
N LYS A 66 11.96 -22.74 -25.15
CA LYS A 66 13.05 -23.61 -24.66
C LYS A 66 14.43 -22.95 -24.60
N ARG A 67 14.61 -21.81 -25.28
CA ARG A 67 15.83 -21.01 -25.33
C ARG A 67 15.66 -19.67 -24.60
N GLY A 68 14.58 -19.48 -23.84
CA GLY A 68 14.28 -18.24 -23.13
C GLY A 68 13.71 -17.11 -23.99
N HIS A 69 13.47 -17.35 -25.28
CA HIS A 69 12.96 -16.30 -26.16
C HIS A 69 11.46 -16.09 -26.01
N PHE A 70 11.02 -14.85 -26.24
CA PHE A 70 9.61 -14.50 -26.28
C PHE A 70 9.32 -13.47 -27.37
N ARG A 71 8.05 -13.39 -27.75
CA ARG A 71 7.52 -12.34 -28.61
C ARG A 71 6.14 -11.91 -28.13
N ILE A 72 5.97 -10.63 -27.80
CA ILE A 72 4.72 -10.10 -27.27
C ILE A 72 4.35 -8.78 -27.94
N LYS A 73 3.05 -8.54 -28.09
CA LYS A 73 2.55 -7.26 -28.59
C LYS A 73 2.51 -6.25 -27.44
N LEU A 74 3.12 -5.09 -27.63
CA LEU A 74 3.11 -4.00 -26.65
C LEU A 74 2.42 -2.77 -27.22
N SER A 75 1.59 -2.13 -26.40
CA SER A 75 0.99 -0.84 -26.70
C SER A 75 1.78 0.29 -26.07
N LYS A 76 1.82 1.45 -26.69
CA LYS A 76 2.46 2.64 -26.12
C LYS A 76 1.86 2.94 -24.74
N GLY A 77 2.73 3.23 -23.76
CA GLY A 77 2.33 3.48 -22.38
C GLY A 77 2.18 2.21 -21.53
N ASN A 78 2.51 1.03 -22.07
CA ASN A 78 2.58 -0.20 -21.30
C ASN A 78 4.03 -0.61 -21.02
N SER A 79 4.21 -1.45 -20.01
CA SER A 79 5.48 -2.10 -19.71
C SER A 79 5.43 -3.57 -20.08
N ILE A 80 6.59 -4.20 -20.23
CA ILE A 80 6.80 -5.65 -20.33
C ILE A 80 7.69 -6.10 -19.18
N PHE A 81 7.36 -7.23 -18.58
CA PHE A 81 8.05 -7.74 -17.40
C PHE A 81 7.96 -9.27 -17.30
N PRO A 82 8.96 -9.93 -16.71
CA PRO A 82 8.87 -11.30 -16.28
C PRO A 82 8.08 -11.41 -14.96
N ILE A 83 7.28 -12.46 -14.81
CA ILE A 83 6.71 -12.85 -13.53
C ILE A 83 7.76 -13.72 -12.84
N LEU A 84 8.46 -13.14 -11.88
CA LEU A 84 9.64 -13.76 -11.27
C LEU A 84 9.25 -14.99 -10.43
N PRO A 85 9.76 -16.20 -10.75
CA PRO A 85 9.63 -17.35 -9.86
C PRO A 85 10.43 -17.13 -8.56
N ASN A 86 10.10 -17.87 -7.50
CA ASN A 86 10.65 -17.67 -6.15
C ASN A 86 12.16 -17.95 -6.01
N ASN A 87 12.79 -18.54 -7.01
CA ASN A 87 14.22 -18.84 -7.08
C ASN A 87 14.99 -17.91 -8.03
N TRP A 88 14.35 -16.84 -8.52
CA TRP A 88 14.93 -15.86 -9.44
C TRP A 88 14.63 -14.43 -8.98
N THR A 89 15.56 -13.51 -9.25
CA THR A 89 15.35 -12.07 -9.07
C THR A 89 16.16 -11.26 -10.09
N LEU A 90 16.00 -9.94 -10.09
CA LEU A 90 16.85 -8.98 -10.80
C LEU A 90 17.80 -8.32 -9.77
N LEU A 91 18.95 -8.92 -9.47
CA LEU A 91 19.87 -8.43 -8.43
C LEU A 91 20.52 -7.09 -8.80
N SER A 92 20.66 -6.78 -10.08
CA SER A 92 21.16 -5.48 -10.56
C SER A 92 20.23 -4.32 -10.22
N ASN A 93 19.01 -4.59 -9.72
CA ASN A 93 18.02 -3.59 -9.35
C ASN A 93 17.67 -3.67 -7.86
N GLN A 94 18.02 -2.63 -7.10
CA GLN A 94 17.56 -2.52 -5.71
C GLN A 94 16.05 -2.28 -5.61
N ILE A 95 15.45 -1.67 -6.64
CA ILE A 95 14.00 -1.57 -6.82
C ILE A 95 13.63 -2.49 -7.98
N VAL A 96 13.10 -3.67 -7.71
CA VAL A 96 13.03 -4.77 -8.70
C VAL A 96 12.20 -4.37 -9.92
N ASN A 97 11.02 -3.79 -9.71
CA ASN A 97 10.15 -3.39 -10.80
C ASN A 97 10.72 -2.26 -11.67
N SER A 98 11.74 -1.52 -11.20
CA SER A 98 12.45 -0.53 -12.03
C SER A 98 13.26 -1.15 -13.17
N GLY A 99 13.55 -2.46 -13.10
CA GLY A 99 14.15 -3.24 -14.18
C GLY A 99 13.15 -3.67 -15.26
N PHE A 100 11.85 -3.40 -15.07
CA PHE A 100 10.82 -3.75 -16.05
C PHE A 100 10.78 -2.70 -17.16
N TYR A 101 10.73 -3.18 -18.41
CA TYR A 101 10.86 -2.30 -19.57
C TYR A 101 9.55 -1.55 -19.80
N TYR A 102 9.59 -0.22 -19.75
CA TYR A 102 8.47 0.67 -20.09
C TYR A 102 8.65 1.29 -21.47
N TRP A 103 7.65 1.14 -22.35
CA TRP A 103 7.72 1.68 -23.71
C TRP A 103 7.09 3.06 -23.82
N ASN A 104 7.95 4.08 -23.96
CA ASN A 104 7.57 5.50 -23.90
C ASN A 104 7.74 6.28 -25.22
N ASN A 105 8.07 5.60 -26.32
CA ASN A 105 8.08 6.08 -27.71
C ASN A 105 9.00 7.29 -28.02
N ARG A 106 10.18 7.41 -27.41
CA ARG A 106 11.21 8.35 -27.90
C ARG A 106 12.05 7.72 -29.02
N GLY A 107 11.55 7.81 -30.26
CA GLY A 107 12.39 7.75 -31.46
C GLY A 107 12.73 6.37 -32.06
N ASP A 108 12.29 5.26 -31.48
CA ASP A 108 12.62 3.93 -32.00
C ASP A 108 11.55 3.39 -32.96
N THR A 109 11.90 3.23 -34.22
CA THR A 109 11.06 2.66 -35.29
C THR A 109 11.42 1.21 -35.65
N GLY A 110 12.35 0.59 -34.91
CA GLY A 110 12.80 -0.81 -35.13
C GLY A 110 12.24 -1.81 -34.12
N THR A 111 12.37 -3.11 -34.40
CA THR A 111 12.13 -4.19 -33.43
C THR A 111 13.03 -3.97 -32.22
N GLN A 112 12.46 -3.53 -31.09
CA GLN A 112 13.21 -3.37 -29.85
C GLN A 112 13.44 -4.76 -29.25
N GLN A 113 14.72 -5.12 -29.07
CA GLN A 113 15.09 -6.28 -28.27
C GLN A 113 15.03 -5.91 -26.79
N VAL A 114 14.21 -6.63 -26.02
CA VAL A 114 14.10 -6.44 -24.57
C VAL A 114 14.54 -7.72 -23.89
N ASN A 115 15.65 -7.68 -23.15
CA ASN A 115 16.18 -8.87 -22.48
C ASN A 115 16.09 -8.70 -20.96
N PHE A 116 15.87 -9.81 -20.26
CA PHE A 116 15.82 -9.87 -18.80
C PHE A 116 16.90 -10.83 -18.29
N GLY A 117 17.95 -10.28 -17.71
CA GLY A 117 19.00 -11.05 -17.04
C GLY A 117 18.59 -11.38 -15.62
N LEU A 118 18.20 -12.61 -15.35
CA LEU A 118 17.78 -13.06 -14.02
C LEU A 118 18.93 -13.71 -13.28
N ASN A 119 18.96 -13.53 -11.97
CA ASN A 119 19.94 -14.15 -11.08
C ASN A 119 19.25 -15.16 -10.16
N LYS A 120 19.92 -16.29 -9.92
CA LYS A 120 19.41 -17.28 -8.97
C LYS A 120 19.39 -16.70 -7.56
N LYS A 121 18.28 -16.92 -6.88
CA LYS A 121 18.08 -16.59 -5.47
C LYS A 121 17.76 -17.86 -4.69
N LYS A 122 18.26 -17.95 -3.46
CA LYS A 122 17.86 -19.01 -2.53
C LYS A 122 16.39 -18.83 -2.17
N VAL A 123 15.58 -19.86 -2.43
CA VAL A 123 14.17 -19.87 -2.00
C VAL A 123 14.14 -19.85 -0.48
N ASN A 124 13.62 -18.77 0.09
CA ASN A 124 13.31 -18.70 1.50
C ASN A 124 11.83 -18.94 1.70
N LYS A 125 11.50 -20.06 2.34
CA LYS A 125 10.11 -20.41 2.62
C LYS A 125 9.53 -19.62 3.79
N HIS A 126 10.40 -19.09 4.65
CA HIS A 126 10.05 -18.28 5.82
C HIS A 126 10.69 -16.91 5.68
N PHE A 127 9.94 -15.92 5.21
CA PHE A 127 10.50 -14.61 4.90
C PHE A 127 9.65 -13.52 5.53
N SER A 128 10.29 -12.39 5.82
CA SER A 128 9.61 -11.20 6.32
C SER A 128 9.58 -10.11 5.26
N MET A 129 8.59 -9.22 5.31
CA MET A 129 8.54 -8.03 4.47
C MET A 129 8.01 -6.82 5.23
N ASN A 130 8.46 -5.63 4.80
CA ASN A 130 7.89 -4.37 5.27
C ASN A 130 6.83 -3.88 4.27
N ALA A 131 5.61 -3.66 4.74
CA ALA A 131 4.52 -3.04 3.98
C ALA A 131 4.40 -1.57 4.39
N ILE A 132 4.76 -0.66 3.48
CA ILE A 132 4.99 0.77 3.76
C ILE A 132 3.99 1.61 2.95
N GLY A 133 3.02 2.22 3.63
CA GLY A 133 2.09 3.16 3.02
C GLY A 133 2.63 4.60 2.97
N ASP A 134 2.25 5.32 1.92
CA ASP A 134 2.18 6.79 1.83
C ASP A 134 3.38 7.52 2.49
N VAL A 135 4.53 7.51 1.80
CA VAL A 135 5.71 8.33 2.18
C VAL A 135 5.46 9.81 1.86
N GLN A 136 4.78 10.04 0.73
CA GLN A 136 4.15 11.27 0.28
C GLN A 136 4.94 12.55 0.55
N VAL A 137 6.20 12.58 0.13
CA VAL A 137 7.04 13.77 0.25
C VAL A 137 6.71 14.81 -0.83
N GLY A 138 6.60 16.06 -0.44
CA GLY A 138 6.28 17.19 -1.32
C GLY A 138 7.39 18.23 -1.44
N ASN A 139 8.49 18.12 -0.69
CA ASN A 139 9.60 19.06 -0.71
C ASN A 139 10.86 18.48 -0.01
N SER A 140 11.96 19.23 -0.05
CA SER A 140 13.24 18.84 0.56
C SER A 140 13.19 18.69 2.08
N GLN A 141 12.33 19.43 2.78
CA GLN A 141 12.19 19.30 4.23
C GLN A 141 11.46 17.99 4.61
N GLU A 142 10.46 17.59 3.83
CA GLU A 142 9.77 16.31 4.03
C GLU A 142 10.67 15.11 3.64
N LEU A 143 11.53 15.29 2.63
CA LEU A 143 12.62 14.35 2.33
C LEU A 143 13.60 14.18 3.52
N ASP A 144 13.92 15.27 4.22
CA ASP A 144 14.74 15.22 5.43
C ASP A 144 14.00 14.56 6.62
N TYR A 145 12.68 14.74 6.74
CA TYR A 145 11.91 14.01 7.76
C TYR A 145 11.94 12.50 7.53
N VAL A 146 11.75 12.05 6.29
CA VAL A 146 11.78 10.61 5.99
C VAL A 146 13.20 10.04 6.14
N SER A 147 14.24 10.78 5.74
CA SER A 147 15.65 10.36 5.86
C SER A 147 16.12 10.20 7.30
N ARG A 148 15.55 10.95 8.24
CA ARG A 148 15.88 10.89 9.68
C ARG A 148 14.94 10.02 10.50
N SER A 149 13.86 9.48 9.92
CA SER A 149 12.90 8.66 10.67
C SER A 149 12.63 7.29 10.08
N LEU A 150 11.98 7.19 8.91
CA LEU A 150 11.67 5.89 8.30
C LEU A 150 12.94 5.18 7.79
N TRP A 151 13.80 5.90 7.07
CA TRP A 151 14.96 5.30 6.41
C TRP A 151 15.95 4.61 7.36
N PRO A 152 16.31 5.22 8.51
CA PRO A 152 17.18 4.58 9.48
C PRO A 152 16.64 3.25 10.00
N GLU A 153 15.31 3.07 10.06
CA GLU A 153 14.73 1.77 10.41
C GLU A 153 14.87 0.75 9.27
N LEU A 154 14.61 1.15 8.02
CA LEU A 154 14.71 0.26 6.86
C LEU A 154 16.15 -0.10 6.48
N LEU A 155 17.13 0.71 6.89
CA LEU A 155 18.57 0.45 6.72
C LEU A 155 19.09 -0.64 7.67
N GLN A 156 18.34 -1.01 8.71
CA GLN A 156 18.73 -2.10 9.60
C GLN A 156 18.59 -3.44 8.88
N ALA A 157 19.74 -4.03 8.51
CA ALA A 157 19.89 -5.12 7.56
C ALA A 157 19.19 -6.46 7.92
N ASP A 158 18.73 -6.62 9.17
CA ASP A 158 18.20 -7.90 9.67
C ASP A 158 16.66 -7.98 9.75
N SER A 159 15.91 -6.96 9.32
CA SER A 159 14.47 -6.90 9.61
C SER A 159 13.54 -7.49 8.53
N SER A 160 13.93 -7.50 7.25
CA SER A 160 13.04 -7.89 6.14
C SER A 160 13.77 -8.50 4.94
N SER A 161 13.14 -9.46 4.26
CA SER A 161 13.63 -9.98 2.97
C SER A 161 13.43 -8.99 1.81
N PHE A 162 12.39 -8.15 1.87
CA PHE A 162 12.17 -7.04 0.94
C PHE A 162 11.22 -5.98 1.54
N ASN A 163 11.18 -4.82 0.90
CA ASN A 163 10.24 -3.73 1.19
C ASN A 163 9.18 -3.62 0.09
N LEU A 164 7.94 -3.33 0.45
CA LEU A 164 6.85 -3.04 -0.48
C LEU A 164 6.25 -1.66 -0.14
N PHE A 165 6.49 -0.68 -1.02
CA PHE A 165 5.94 0.65 -0.91
C PHE A 165 4.60 0.73 -1.64
N LEU A 166 3.52 1.02 -0.92
CA LEU A 166 2.14 0.91 -1.38
C LEU A 166 1.58 2.20 -2.00
N GLY A 167 2.43 2.95 -2.72
CA GLY A 167 2.05 4.15 -3.45
C GLY A 167 2.09 5.44 -2.63
N ASP A 168 1.79 6.53 -3.33
CA ASP A 168 1.97 7.92 -2.90
C ASP A 168 3.38 8.11 -2.34
N LEU A 169 4.37 7.80 -3.19
CA LEU A 169 5.79 8.02 -2.88
C LEU A 169 6.08 9.53 -2.77
N VAL A 170 5.44 10.33 -3.62
CA VAL A 170 5.53 11.79 -3.62
C VAL A 170 4.16 12.45 -3.53
N ASN A 171 4.12 13.74 -3.20
CA ASN A 171 2.88 14.51 -3.11
C ASN A 171 2.62 15.35 -4.37
N ASN A 172 2.42 14.71 -5.53
CA ASN A 172 2.31 15.34 -6.86
C ASN A 172 3.58 16.06 -7.33
N LYS A 173 4.72 15.76 -6.70
CA LYS A 173 6.03 16.34 -7.04
C LYS A 173 6.89 15.29 -7.73
N LEU A 174 6.51 14.95 -8.97
CA LEU A 174 7.13 13.86 -9.74
C LEU A 174 8.63 14.07 -9.98
N ASN A 175 9.12 15.32 -9.91
CA ASN A 175 10.54 15.63 -9.95
C ASN A 175 11.34 15.07 -8.75
N LEU A 176 10.65 14.64 -7.68
CA LEU A 176 11.26 13.97 -6.53
C LEU A 176 11.40 12.45 -6.70
N PHE A 177 10.86 11.85 -7.77
CA PHE A 177 11.02 10.42 -8.01
C PHE A 177 12.48 10.00 -8.10
N SER A 178 13.34 10.79 -8.76
CA SER A 178 14.77 10.49 -8.84
C SER A 178 15.45 10.46 -7.47
N VAL A 179 15.01 11.32 -6.54
CA VAL A 179 15.57 11.40 -5.18
C VAL A 179 15.06 10.22 -4.36
N ILE A 180 13.75 9.95 -4.36
CA ILE A 180 13.17 8.80 -3.65
C ILE A 180 13.74 7.48 -4.17
N LYS A 181 13.91 7.33 -5.49
CA LYS A 181 14.54 6.17 -6.12
C LYS A 181 15.96 5.95 -5.57
N GLN A 182 16.80 6.98 -5.59
CA GLN A 182 18.16 6.91 -5.03
C GLN A 182 18.16 6.58 -3.54
N MET A 183 17.23 7.14 -2.76
CA MET A 183 17.10 6.80 -1.35
C MET A 183 16.75 5.31 -1.18
N MET A 184 15.81 4.77 -1.96
CA MET A 184 15.43 3.35 -1.90
C MET A 184 16.58 2.44 -2.35
N GLU A 185 17.41 2.89 -3.30
CA GLU A 185 18.61 2.18 -3.75
C GLU A 185 19.70 2.06 -2.67
N LEU A 186 19.64 2.84 -1.60
CA LEU A 186 20.53 2.70 -0.44
C LEU A 186 20.07 1.62 0.54
N LEU A 187 18.83 1.13 0.44
CA LEU A 187 18.31 0.13 1.37
C LEU A 187 19.00 -1.21 1.12
N PRO A 188 19.33 -1.99 2.17
CA PRO A 188 20.00 -3.28 2.01
C PRO A 188 19.08 -4.33 1.36
N ALA A 189 17.78 -4.30 1.68
CA ALA A 189 16.79 -5.20 1.11
C ALA A 189 16.16 -4.62 -0.16
N GLN A 190 15.90 -5.48 -1.15
CA GLN A 190 15.24 -5.06 -2.39
C GLN A 190 13.85 -4.46 -2.10
N SER A 191 13.41 -3.57 -2.96
CA SER A 191 12.13 -2.88 -2.84
C SER A 191 11.23 -3.13 -4.05
N TRP A 192 9.94 -3.13 -3.79
CA TRP A 192 8.87 -3.14 -4.79
C TRP A 192 7.99 -1.91 -4.59
N THR A 193 7.48 -1.34 -5.67
CA THR A 193 6.64 -0.14 -5.60
C THR A 193 5.29 -0.35 -6.28
N VAL A 194 4.26 0.19 -5.64
CA VAL A 194 2.92 0.40 -6.19
C VAL A 194 2.80 1.88 -6.55
N ILE A 195 2.07 2.21 -7.61
CA ILE A 195 1.75 3.60 -7.96
C ILE A 195 0.58 4.10 -7.12
N GLY A 196 0.68 5.31 -6.56
CA GLY A 196 -0.43 5.99 -5.90
C GLY A 196 -1.07 7.11 -6.72
N ASN A 197 -2.11 7.74 -6.18
CA ASN A 197 -2.82 8.80 -6.90
C ASN A 197 -2.04 10.11 -7.05
N HIS A 198 -1.10 10.37 -6.15
CA HIS A 198 -0.18 11.50 -6.16
C HIS A 198 1.10 11.23 -6.96
N ASP A 199 1.31 9.98 -7.39
CA ASP A 199 2.43 9.57 -8.25
C ASP A 199 2.11 9.70 -9.75
N ARG A 200 0.90 10.16 -10.10
CA ARG A 200 0.44 10.29 -11.48
C ARG A 200 0.83 11.62 -12.11
N ASP A 201 1.02 11.61 -13.42
CA ASP A 201 0.98 12.80 -14.27
C ASP A 201 -0.46 13.34 -14.36
N ALA A 202 -0.99 13.87 -13.25
CA ALA A 202 -2.41 14.17 -13.06
C ALA A 202 -2.97 15.26 -14.01
N ASP A 203 -2.11 16.05 -14.65
CA ASP A 203 -2.54 17.02 -15.67
C ASP A 203 -2.57 16.43 -17.10
N SER A 204 -2.19 15.17 -17.26
CA SER A 204 -2.17 14.46 -18.55
C SER A 204 -3.49 13.73 -18.85
N ILE A 205 -3.68 13.39 -20.13
CA ILE A 205 -4.70 12.42 -20.55
C ILE A 205 -4.41 11.04 -19.94
N ARG A 206 -5.46 10.25 -19.70
CA ARG A 206 -5.41 8.96 -18.98
C ARG A 206 -4.24 8.05 -19.38
N ILE A 207 -3.99 7.85 -20.68
CA ILE A 207 -2.94 6.96 -21.19
C ILE A 207 -1.51 7.40 -20.82
N ASN A 208 -1.32 8.69 -20.49
CA ASN A 208 -0.04 9.26 -20.12
C ASN A 208 0.07 9.53 -18.61
N GLN A 209 -0.94 9.15 -17.80
CA GLN A 209 -0.95 9.46 -16.35
C GLN A 209 0.06 8.68 -15.54
N THR A 210 0.64 7.62 -16.08
CA THR A 210 1.64 6.77 -15.43
C THR A 210 3.04 6.98 -16.02
N PHE A 211 3.21 7.94 -16.94
CA PHE A 211 4.44 8.10 -17.71
C PHE A 211 5.67 8.32 -16.84
N SER A 212 5.60 9.27 -15.90
CA SER A 212 6.73 9.62 -15.05
C SER A 212 7.05 8.49 -14.07
N TYR A 213 6.03 7.85 -13.49
CA TYR A 213 6.20 6.70 -12.61
C TYR A 213 6.81 5.52 -13.35
N ASN A 214 6.25 5.10 -14.49
CA ASN A 214 6.73 3.94 -15.24
C ASN A 214 8.14 4.17 -15.82
N THR A 215 8.50 5.43 -16.11
CA THR A 215 9.87 5.77 -16.52
C THR A 215 10.87 5.61 -15.36
N ALA A 216 10.48 5.91 -14.12
CA ALA A 216 11.36 5.83 -12.96
C ALA A 216 11.39 4.42 -12.30
N PHE A 217 10.24 3.74 -12.29
CA PHE A 217 10.00 2.51 -11.53
C PHE A 217 9.50 1.34 -12.38
N GLY A 218 9.49 1.47 -13.71
CA GLY A 218 9.15 0.38 -14.64
C GLY A 218 7.66 0.12 -14.76
N SER A 219 7.15 -1.02 -14.29
CA SER A 219 5.72 -1.35 -14.44
C SER A 219 4.90 -0.97 -13.21
N ASP A 220 3.68 -0.48 -13.43
CA ASP A 220 2.64 -0.22 -12.43
C ASP A 220 1.65 -1.40 -12.28
N THR A 221 1.83 -2.48 -13.02
CA THR A 221 1.07 -3.73 -12.90
C THR A 221 2.01 -4.89 -13.14
N TYR A 222 2.17 -5.80 -12.18
CA TYR A 222 3.07 -6.94 -12.32
C TYR A 222 2.78 -8.02 -11.27
N ALA A 223 3.47 -9.15 -11.36
CA ALA A 223 3.43 -10.18 -10.33
C ALA A 223 4.80 -10.80 -10.09
N PHE A 224 5.00 -11.37 -8.91
CA PHE A 224 6.23 -12.08 -8.54
C PHE A 224 5.96 -13.08 -7.41
N ASN A 225 6.89 -14.00 -7.19
CA ASN A 225 6.80 -15.00 -6.14
C ASN A 225 7.92 -14.83 -5.11
N GLU A 226 7.59 -14.99 -3.84
CA GLU A 226 8.55 -15.17 -2.74
C GLU A 226 8.07 -16.32 -1.86
N GLY A 227 8.93 -17.28 -1.54
CA GLY A 227 8.51 -18.49 -0.83
C GLY A 227 7.37 -19.23 -1.55
N ASN A 228 6.25 -19.48 -0.87
CA ASN A 228 5.01 -20.04 -1.44
C ASN A 228 3.93 -18.97 -1.70
N VAL A 229 4.33 -17.70 -1.73
CA VAL A 229 3.43 -16.54 -1.83
C VAL A 229 3.55 -15.94 -3.23
N HIS A 230 2.40 -15.68 -3.84
CA HIS A 230 2.28 -15.04 -5.14
C HIS A 230 1.70 -13.63 -4.95
N PHE A 231 2.53 -12.63 -5.25
CA PHE A 231 2.19 -11.22 -5.12
C PHE A 231 1.69 -10.69 -6.47
N ILE A 232 0.52 -10.06 -6.48
CA ILE A 232 -0.07 -9.42 -7.65
C ILE A 232 -0.19 -7.92 -7.36
N VAL A 233 0.59 -7.12 -8.08
CA VAL A 233 0.59 -5.65 -7.98
C VAL A 233 -0.30 -5.06 -9.06
N LEU A 234 -1.29 -4.26 -8.65
CA LEU A 234 -2.28 -3.66 -9.54
C LEU A 234 -2.34 -2.14 -9.36
N ASN A 235 -2.44 -1.42 -10.47
CA ASN A 235 -2.78 0.00 -10.48
C ASN A 235 -4.31 0.16 -10.51
N ASN A 236 -4.90 0.36 -9.34
CA ASN A 236 -6.33 0.65 -9.22
C ASN A 236 -6.66 2.15 -9.19
N VAL A 237 -5.69 3.04 -9.44
CA VAL A 237 -5.92 4.47 -9.56
C VAL A 237 -6.35 4.82 -10.98
N TYR A 238 -7.65 4.73 -11.24
CA TYR A 238 -8.20 4.93 -12.57
C TYR A 238 -8.57 6.39 -12.83
N GLY A 239 -7.82 7.07 -13.71
CA GLY A 239 -8.09 8.44 -14.13
C GLY A 239 -9.48 8.62 -14.77
N LYS A 240 -10.27 9.54 -14.23
CA LYS A 240 -11.50 10.08 -14.82
C LYS A 240 -11.23 11.52 -15.25
N GLY A 241 -10.89 11.75 -16.51
CA GLY A 241 -10.40 13.07 -16.94
C GLY A 241 -8.94 13.29 -16.51
N THR A 242 -8.51 14.55 -16.39
CA THR A 242 -7.13 14.87 -16.03
C THR A 242 -6.90 14.59 -14.54
N ARG A 243 -7.42 15.43 -13.65
CA ARG A 243 -7.06 15.38 -12.21
C ARG A 243 -7.85 14.35 -11.40
N SER A 244 -9.13 14.13 -11.72
CA SER A 244 -9.98 13.19 -10.98
C SER A 244 -9.65 11.74 -11.28
N TYR A 245 -9.93 10.87 -10.32
CA TYR A 245 -9.72 9.44 -10.40
C TYR A 245 -10.78 8.71 -9.57
N VAL A 246 -10.86 7.39 -9.75
CA VAL A 246 -11.61 6.48 -8.88
C VAL A 246 -10.80 5.20 -8.64
N GLY A 247 -11.12 4.48 -7.57
CA GLY A 247 -10.70 3.09 -7.42
C GLY A 247 -11.34 2.23 -8.49
N LYS A 248 -10.57 1.77 -9.48
CA LYS A 248 -11.02 0.82 -10.51
C LYS A 248 -9.84 0.08 -11.12
N ILE A 249 -9.97 -1.23 -11.26
CA ILE A 249 -9.02 -2.08 -11.98
C ILE A 249 -9.42 -2.08 -13.47
N SER A 250 -8.47 -1.90 -14.38
CA SER A 250 -8.77 -1.90 -15.82
C SER A 250 -9.05 -3.31 -16.35
N ASP A 251 -9.79 -3.40 -17.46
CA ASP A 251 -10.09 -4.70 -18.09
C ASP A 251 -8.81 -5.45 -18.52
N SER A 252 -7.76 -4.73 -18.90
CA SER A 252 -6.44 -5.33 -19.19
C SER A 252 -5.84 -5.97 -17.94
N GLN A 253 -5.87 -5.28 -16.80
CA GLN A 253 -5.38 -5.83 -15.54
C GLN A 253 -6.20 -7.03 -15.06
N LEU A 254 -7.52 -7.02 -15.24
CA LEU A 254 -8.36 -8.20 -14.95
C LEU A 254 -8.02 -9.39 -15.85
N ARG A 255 -7.76 -9.17 -17.15
CA ARG A 255 -7.28 -10.22 -18.05
C ARG A 255 -5.89 -10.71 -17.68
N PHE A 256 -5.00 -9.82 -17.25
CA PHE A 256 -3.69 -10.18 -16.72
C PHE A 256 -3.83 -11.12 -15.54
N VAL A 257 -4.61 -10.75 -14.51
CA VAL A 257 -4.86 -11.61 -13.34
C VAL A 257 -5.45 -12.96 -13.75
N SER A 258 -6.44 -12.97 -14.65
CA SER A 258 -7.03 -14.21 -15.15
C SER A 258 -6.00 -15.13 -15.84
N ASN A 259 -5.09 -14.55 -16.63
CA ASN A 259 -4.05 -15.30 -17.34
C ASN A 259 -2.94 -15.78 -16.42
N ASP A 260 -2.51 -14.92 -15.49
CA ASP A 260 -1.48 -15.21 -14.49
C ASP A 260 -1.91 -16.34 -13.55
N LEU A 261 -3.13 -16.25 -13.00
CA LEU A 261 -3.67 -17.26 -12.08
C LEU A 261 -3.80 -18.67 -12.69
N LYS A 262 -3.78 -18.83 -14.03
CA LYS A 262 -3.72 -20.15 -14.68
C LYS A 262 -2.39 -20.86 -14.44
N LEU A 263 -1.32 -20.11 -14.18
CA LEU A 263 0.03 -20.61 -13.93
C LEU A 263 0.32 -20.76 -12.42
N VAL A 264 -0.49 -20.16 -11.55
CA VAL A 264 -0.29 -20.14 -10.10
C VAL A 264 -1.00 -21.33 -9.43
N PRO A 265 -0.28 -22.23 -8.74
CA PRO A 265 -0.87 -23.36 -8.01
C PRO A 265 -1.98 -22.93 -7.06
N LYS A 266 -3.07 -23.72 -6.97
CA LYS A 266 -4.21 -23.40 -6.07
C LYS A 266 -3.82 -23.31 -4.58
N SER A 267 -2.71 -23.94 -4.19
CA SER A 267 -2.16 -23.93 -2.83
C SER A 267 -1.26 -22.72 -2.50
N ALA A 268 -0.95 -21.87 -3.48
CA ALA A 268 -0.14 -20.68 -3.23
C ALA A 268 -0.96 -19.62 -2.49
N GLN A 269 -0.34 -18.96 -1.50
CA GLN A 269 -0.96 -17.80 -0.84
C GLN A 269 -0.97 -16.63 -1.82
N ILE A 270 -2.13 -16.02 -2.04
CA ILE A 270 -2.23 -14.82 -2.88
C ILE A 270 -2.13 -13.57 -2.00
N VAL A 271 -1.30 -12.62 -2.41
CA VAL A 271 -1.24 -11.27 -1.84
C VAL A 271 -1.50 -10.26 -2.96
N LEU A 272 -2.57 -9.48 -2.81
CA LEU A 272 -2.89 -8.37 -3.70
C LEU A 272 -2.25 -7.09 -3.15
N CYS A 273 -1.60 -6.31 -4.00
CA CYS A 273 -0.97 -5.05 -3.63
C CYS A 273 -1.49 -3.94 -4.54
N MET A 274 -2.13 -2.93 -3.97
CA MET A 274 -2.70 -1.81 -4.74
C MET A 274 -2.79 -0.57 -3.84
N HIS A 275 -2.96 0.62 -4.41
CA HIS A 275 -2.91 1.83 -3.60
C HIS A 275 -4.24 2.16 -2.91
N ILE A 276 -5.34 2.28 -3.67
CA ILE A 276 -6.67 2.55 -3.11
C ILE A 276 -7.18 1.26 -2.45
N PRO A 277 -7.87 1.30 -1.29
CA PRO A 277 -8.49 0.10 -0.73
C PRO A 277 -9.37 -0.62 -1.75
N LEU A 278 -9.23 -1.94 -1.84
CA LEU A 278 -10.08 -2.85 -2.59
C LEU A 278 -11.55 -2.70 -2.15
N ALA A 279 -11.81 -2.46 -0.86
CA ALA A 279 -13.14 -2.13 -0.36
C ALA A 279 -13.73 -0.84 -0.97
N HIS A 280 -12.90 0.05 -1.51
CA HIS A 280 -13.30 1.29 -2.19
C HIS A 280 -13.09 1.22 -3.71
N THR A 281 -12.71 0.06 -4.24
CA THR A 281 -12.54 -0.17 -5.67
C THR A 281 -13.85 -0.59 -6.29
N THR A 282 -14.35 0.21 -7.23
CA THR A 282 -15.70 0.10 -7.82
C THR A 282 -16.02 -1.25 -8.47
N ASN A 283 -15.00 -1.95 -8.99
CA ASN A 283 -15.13 -3.28 -9.59
C ASN A 283 -14.33 -4.35 -8.85
N SER A 284 -14.22 -4.23 -7.52
CA SER A 284 -13.55 -5.23 -6.68
C SER A 284 -14.17 -6.62 -6.81
N SER A 285 -15.49 -6.73 -7.01
CA SER A 285 -16.18 -8.00 -7.24
C SER A 285 -15.61 -8.78 -8.42
N ALA A 286 -15.30 -8.10 -9.54
CA ALA A 286 -14.72 -8.74 -10.72
C ALA A 286 -13.33 -9.33 -10.45
N LEU A 287 -12.53 -8.68 -9.58
CA LEU A 287 -11.25 -9.26 -9.15
C LEU A 287 -11.46 -10.45 -8.21
N ILE A 288 -12.39 -10.34 -7.26
CA ILE A 288 -12.70 -11.40 -6.29
C ILE A 288 -13.21 -12.66 -6.99
N GLU A 289 -14.03 -12.52 -8.03
CA GLU A 289 -14.50 -13.65 -8.85
C GLU A 289 -13.34 -14.41 -9.51
N LEU A 290 -12.30 -13.72 -9.99
CA LEU A 290 -11.10 -14.39 -10.54
C LEU A 290 -10.33 -15.20 -9.49
N LEU A 291 -10.54 -14.92 -8.22
CA LEU A 291 -9.90 -15.58 -7.08
C LEU A 291 -10.75 -16.73 -6.51
N GLU A 292 -11.81 -17.16 -7.20
CA GLU A 292 -12.68 -18.25 -6.76
C GLU A 292 -11.88 -19.51 -6.36
N GLY A 293 -12.22 -20.03 -5.17
CA GLY A 293 -11.62 -21.25 -4.62
C GLY A 293 -10.17 -21.11 -4.17
N ARG A 294 -9.64 -19.88 -4.03
CA ARG A 294 -8.29 -19.62 -3.49
C ARG A 294 -8.24 -19.62 -1.95
N GLY A 295 -9.38 -19.67 -1.27
CA GLY A 295 -9.41 -19.62 0.19
C GLY A 295 -9.06 -18.23 0.73
N ASN A 296 -8.06 -18.13 1.61
CA ASN A 296 -7.66 -16.86 2.21
C ASN A 296 -6.74 -16.06 1.28
N VAL A 297 -7.10 -14.81 1.02
CA VAL A 297 -6.31 -13.85 0.25
C VAL A 297 -5.99 -12.66 1.15
N LEU A 298 -4.75 -12.18 1.10
CA LEU A 298 -4.37 -10.92 1.75
C LEU A 298 -4.39 -9.81 0.71
N ALA A 299 -4.94 -8.64 1.04
CA ALA A 299 -4.81 -7.41 0.26
C ALA A 299 -4.10 -6.34 1.09
N LEU A 300 -3.09 -5.69 0.52
CA LEU A 300 -2.32 -4.63 1.14
C LEU A 300 -2.51 -3.34 0.37
N THR A 301 -2.99 -2.31 1.07
CA THR A 301 -3.32 -1.01 0.46
C THR A 301 -2.84 0.19 1.27
N GLY A 302 -2.86 1.38 0.67
CA GLY A 302 -2.47 2.66 1.28
C GLY A 302 -3.63 3.67 1.21
N HIS A 303 -3.33 4.90 0.76
CA HIS A 303 -4.26 5.95 0.35
C HIS A 303 -5.03 6.66 1.47
N MET A 304 -5.49 5.94 2.49
CA MET A 304 -6.46 6.49 3.45
C MET A 304 -5.84 7.30 4.59
N HIS A 305 -4.52 7.25 4.77
CA HIS A 305 -3.82 7.83 5.92
C HIS A 305 -4.45 7.44 7.27
N GLN A 306 -4.89 6.20 7.34
CA GLN A 306 -5.40 5.55 8.53
C GLN A 306 -5.14 4.06 8.42
N VAL A 307 -4.98 3.42 9.57
CA VAL A 307 -4.93 1.96 9.64
C VAL A 307 -6.34 1.43 9.77
N GLU A 308 -6.72 0.54 8.86
CA GLU A 308 -8.04 -0.06 8.77
C GLU A 308 -7.91 -1.47 8.20
N ARG A 309 -8.85 -2.35 8.53
CA ARG A 309 -8.91 -3.68 7.94
C ARG A 309 -10.31 -3.99 7.47
N ASN A 310 -10.41 -4.38 6.21
CA ASN A 310 -11.67 -4.73 5.56
C ASN A 310 -11.71 -6.23 5.29
N PHE A 311 -12.92 -6.79 5.25
CA PHE A 311 -13.13 -8.20 4.93
C PHE A 311 -14.12 -8.30 3.77
N LEU A 312 -13.65 -8.84 2.65
CA LEU A 312 -14.49 -9.08 1.46
C LEU A 312 -14.63 -10.58 1.24
N HIS A 313 -15.76 -10.98 0.66
CA HIS A 313 -16.11 -12.37 0.46
C HIS A 313 -16.54 -12.62 -0.98
N GLY A 314 -16.13 -13.77 -1.51
CA GLY A 314 -16.61 -14.31 -2.77
C GLY A 314 -16.84 -15.81 -2.66
N GLN A 315 -16.99 -16.48 -3.79
CA GLN A 315 -17.20 -17.92 -3.83
C GLN A 315 -15.93 -18.67 -3.39
N ASN A 316 -15.97 -19.28 -2.20
CA ASN A 316 -14.83 -19.99 -1.59
C ASN A 316 -13.54 -19.15 -1.55
N VAL A 317 -13.69 -17.83 -1.36
CA VAL A 317 -12.58 -16.88 -1.21
C VAL A 317 -12.92 -15.85 -0.14
N TYR A 318 -11.96 -15.59 0.73
CA TYR A 318 -12.04 -14.66 1.84
C TYR A 318 -10.86 -13.69 1.75
N VAL A 319 -11.14 -12.43 1.44
CA VAL A 319 -10.11 -11.40 1.33
C VAL A 319 -10.01 -10.65 2.66
N HIS A 320 -8.86 -10.75 3.30
CA HIS A 320 -8.46 -9.88 4.39
C HIS A 320 -7.66 -8.72 3.81
N GLU A 321 -8.21 -7.51 3.85
CA GLU A 321 -7.52 -6.29 3.47
C GLU A 321 -6.94 -5.59 4.69
N LEU A 322 -5.68 -5.18 4.61
CA LEU A 322 -5.04 -4.23 5.51
C LEU A 322 -4.72 -2.94 4.76
N VAL A 323 -5.41 -1.87 5.14
CA VAL A 323 -5.02 -0.50 4.83
C VAL A 323 -3.89 -0.13 5.79
N THR A 324 -2.68 0.00 5.27
CA THR A 324 -1.44 -0.02 6.05
C THR A 324 -1.16 1.23 6.87
N GLY A 325 -1.99 2.27 6.76
CA GLY A 325 -1.69 3.57 7.32
C GLY A 325 -0.70 4.33 6.45
N ALA A 326 0.07 5.23 7.06
CA ALA A 326 0.96 6.13 6.35
C ALA A 326 2.24 6.36 7.14
N SER A 327 3.38 6.21 6.46
CA SER A 327 4.69 6.53 7.02
C SER A 327 4.92 8.04 7.16
N CYS A 328 4.20 8.85 6.37
CA CYS A 328 4.09 10.29 6.58
C CYS A 328 3.06 10.68 7.64
N GLY A 329 2.26 9.74 8.15
CA GLY A 329 1.17 10.02 9.09
C GLY A 329 -0.05 10.61 8.40
N PHE A 330 -0.86 11.44 9.08
CA PHE A 330 -1.97 12.09 8.36
C PHE A 330 -1.44 12.95 7.22
N TRP A 331 -0.35 13.68 7.49
CA TRP A 331 0.63 14.26 6.57
C TRP A 331 1.86 14.61 7.42
N TRP A 332 2.94 15.11 6.79
CA TRP A 332 4.10 15.72 7.46
C TRP A 332 3.77 17.03 8.21
N VAL A 333 2.80 16.99 9.12
CA VAL A 333 2.20 18.11 9.87
C VAL A 333 1.98 17.74 11.34
N GLY A 334 1.59 18.71 12.16
CA GLY A 334 1.50 18.59 13.61
C GLY A 334 2.68 19.28 14.30
N GLU A 335 2.64 19.29 15.62
CA GLU A 335 3.77 19.78 16.42
C GLU A 335 5.00 18.91 16.19
N LYS A 336 6.14 19.54 15.95
CA LYS A 336 7.42 18.84 15.83
C LYS A 336 7.91 18.36 17.19
N ASN A 337 8.50 17.17 17.21
CA ASN A 337 9.25 16.69 18.36
C ASN A 337 10.60 17.44 18.48
N TRP A 338 11.40 17.07 19.48
CA TRP A 338 12.72 17.67 19.73
C TRP A 338 13.73 17.46 18.57
N GLU A 339 13.50 16.47 17.70
CA GLU A 339 14.28 16.22 16.47
C GLU A 339 13.77 17.05 15.28
N GLY A 340 12.78 17.91 15.48
CA GLY A 340 12.19 18.72 14.43
C GLY A 340 11.30 17.93 13.46
N ILE A 341 10.88 16.71 13.81
CA ILE A 341 10.01 15.88 12.98
C ILE A 341 8.56 16.02 13.47
N PRO A 342 7.59 16.33 12.58
CA PRO A 342 6.19 16.41 12.97
C PRO A 342 5.68 15.12 13.59
N SER A 343 4.86 15.22 14.65
CA SER A 343 4.22 14.06 15.27
C SER A 343 3.36 13.28 14.28
N ALA A 344 2.69 14.00 13.36
CA ALA A 344 1.97 13.46 12.22
C ALA A 344 0.99 12.33 12.57
N LEU A 345 0.36 12.41 13.74
CA LEU A 345 -0.65 11.46 14.18
C LEU A 345 -1.76 11.31 13.11
N MET A 346 -2.18 10.08 12.81
CA MET A 346 -3.28 9.80 11.87
C MET A 346 -4.65 10.03 12.52
N GLN A 347 -5.68 10.28 11.70
CA GLN A 347 -7.05 10.55 12.17
C GLN A 347 -7.65 9.39 12.99
N CYS A 348 -7.20 8.16 12.74
CA CYS A 348 -7.59 6.97 13.51
C CYS A 348 -6.84 6.83 14.84
N GLY A 349 -5.92 7.73 15.20
CA GLY A 349 -5.19 7.67 16.47
C GLY A 349 -3.90 6.84 16.46
N THR A 350 -3.56 6.23 15.33
CA THR A 350 -2.29 5.53 15.18
C THR A 350 -1.16 6.52 14.83
N PRO A 351 0.04 6.36 15.42
CA PRO A 351 1.25 7.09 15.00
C PRO A 351 1.66 6.78 13.55
N ARG A 352 2.68 7.47 13.03
CA ARG A 352 3.32 7.13 11.74
C ARG A 352 3.87 5.71 11.78
N ASN A 353 3.71 4.94 10.70
CA ASN A 353 4.04 3.52 10.72
C ASN A 353 4.42 2.89 9.38
N TYR A 354 4.85 1.64 9.49
CA TYR A 354 4.71 0.59 8.48
C TYR A 354 4.25 -0.70 9.18
N PHE A 355 4.00 -1.76 8.42
CA PHE A 355 3.72 -3.09 8.97
C PHE A 355 4.84 -4.06 8.63
N VAL A 356 5.17 -4.93 9.57
CA VAL A 356 6.08 -6.05 9.35
C VAL A 356 5.25 -7.31 9.24
N PHE A 357 5.39 -8.03 8.13
CA PHE A 357 4.77 -9.32 7.89
C PHE A 357 5.84 -10.41 7.97
N ASP A 358 5.49 -11.52 8.60
CA ASP A 358 6.30 -12.74 8.66
C ASP A 358 5.48 -13.86 7.99
N PHE A 359 5.95 -14.32 6.84
CA PHE A 359 5.33 -15.41 6.08
C PHE A 359 5.99 -16.74 6.41
N THR A 360 5.15 -17.77 6.43
CA THR A 360 5.54 -19.19 6.46
C THR A 360 5.05 -19.87 5.19
N GLU A 361 5.27 -21.18 5.05
CA GLU A 361 4.76 -21.93 3.88
C GLU A 361 3.23 -21.87 3.71
N LYS A 362 2.48 -21.67 4.80
CA LYS A 362 1.02 -21.82 4.82
C LYS A 362 0.25 -20.62 5.35
N ASP A 363 0.91 -19.73 6.08
CA ASP A 363 0.24 -18.66 6.83
C ASP A 363 1.19 -17.46 7.01
N TYR A 364 0.65 -16.36 7.53
CA TYR A 364 1.42 -15.18 7.91
C TYR A 364 0.99 -14.64 9.27
N SER A 365 1.91 -13.93 9.91
CA SER A 365 1.59 -13.01 11.01
C SER A 365 2.03 -11.61 10.65
N PHE A 366 1.43 -10.60 11.29
CA PHE A 366 1.84 -9.23 11.08
C PHE A 366 1.73 -8.41 12.35
N ARG A 367 2.59 -7.38 12.43
CA ARG A 367 2.63 -6.44 13.54
C ARG A 367 2.79 -5.01 13.03
N TYR A 368 2.22 -4.08 13.78
CA TYR A 368 2.42 -2.66 13.54
C TYR A 368 3.85 -2.29 13.95
N LYS A 369 4.51 -1.40 13.20
CA LYS A 369 5.78 -0.81 13.61
C LYS A 369 5.68 0.71 13.54
N GLY A 370 5.52 1.32 14.71
CA GLY A 370 5.56 2.78 14.85
C GLY A 370 6.96 3.30 14.55
N ILE A 371 7.04 4.31 13.69
CA ILE A 371 8.31 4.94 13.29
C ILE A 371 8.83 5.76 14.47
N GLY A 372 10.07 5.50 14.88
CA GLY A 372 10.66 6.09 16.09
C GLY A 372 10.12 5.52 17.40
N MET A 373 9.40 4.40 17.34
CA MET A 373 8.86 3.69 18.51
C MET A 373 9.48 2.29 18.62
N ASP A 374 9.61 1.80 19.84
CA ASP A 374 9.98 0.41 20.09
C ASP A 374 8.97 -0.56 19.45
N ALA A 375 9.46 -1.70 18.96
CA ALA A 375 8.62 -2.70 18.29
C ALA A 375 7.52 -3.27 19.21
N SER A 376 7.74 -3.28 20.53
CA SER A 376 6.73 -3.72 21.51
C SER A 376 5.56 -2.75 21.68
N ARG A 377 5.69 -1.49 21.21
CA ARG A 377 4.65 -0.48 21.41
C ARG A 377 3.53 -0.62 20.38
N GLN A 378 2.58 -1.50 20.69
CA GLN A 378 1.47 -1.87 19.81
C GLN A 378 0.13 -1.18 20.14
N MET A 379 0.07 -0.36 21.19
CA MET A 379 -1.18 0.27 21.62
C MET A 379 -0.96 1.51 22.49
N ASN A 380 -2.04 2.28 22.66
CA ASN A 380 -2.17 3.31 23.68
C ASN A 380 -3.26 2.90 24.67
N ILE A 381 -2.89 2.71 25.95
CA ILE A 381 -3.83 2.42 27.04
C ILE A 381 -4.08 3.73 27.78
N TRP A 382 -5.31 4.23 27.75
CA TRP A 382 -5.77 5.43 28.45
C TRP A 382 -6.77 5.06 29.56
N ILE A 383 -6.76 5.82 30.66
CA ILE A 383 -7.62 5.60 31.82
C ILE A 383 -8.11 6.97 32.30
N ALA A 384 -9.42 7.12 32.45
CA ALA A 384 -10.09 8.36 32.82
C ALA A 384 -9.72 8.84 34.23
N GLY A 385 -9.52 10.14 34.42
CA GLY A 385 -9.31 10.74 35.74
C GLY A 385 -7.89 10.63 36.30
N ILE A 386 -6.91 10.28 35.47
CA ILE A 386 -5.49 10.20 35.87
C ILE A 386 -4.68 11.41 35.37
N ASP A 387 -4.85 11.77 34.10
CA ASP A 387 -4.13 12.89 33.49
C ASP A 387 -4.90 14.19 33.73
N SER A 388 -4.29 15.13 34.43
CA SER A 388 -4.90 16.42 34.78
C SER A 388 -5.21 17.29 33.57
N THR A 389 -4.65 16.98 32.39
CA THR A 389 -4.97 17.70 31.15
C THR A 389 -6.33 17.30 30.58
N ASP A 390 -6.84 16.11 30.90
CA ASP A 390 -8.07 15.57 30.31
C ASP A 390 -9.32 16.36 30.72
N VAL A 391 -9.29 17.03 31.88
CA VAL A 391 -10.40 17.89 32.36
C VAL A 391 -10.65 19.12 31.47
N TYR A 392 -9.66 19.49 30.64
CA TYR A 392 -9.75 20.61 29.69
C TYR A 392 -10.09 20.18 28.27
N ILE A 393 -10.38 18.88 28.05
CA ILE A 393 -10.65 18.31 26.73
C ILE A 393 -12.09 17.83 26.72
N ASP A 394 -12.92 18.44 25.87
CA ASP A 394 -14.36 18.20 25.87
C ASP A 394 -14.74 16.72 25.67
N GLU A 395 -13.99 15.99 24.83
CA GLU A 395 -14.22 14.57 24.61
C GLU A 395 -13.80 13.67 25.79
N LEU A 396 -12.96 14.15 26.71
CA LEU A 396 -12.39 13.34 27.80
C LEU A 396 -12.89 13.73 29.19
N ARG A 397 -13.22 15.01 29.42
CA ARG A 397 -13.48 15.59 30.75
C ARG A 397 -14.67 14.99 31.50
N ASN A 398 -15.64 14.42 30.78
CA ASN A 398 -16.86 13.85 31.37
C ASN A 398 -16.85 12.31 31.37
N LYS A 399 -15.72 11.68 31.02
CA LYS A 399 -15.58 10.23 31.05
C LYS A 399 -15.64 9.73 32.50
N PRO A 400 -16.47 8.72 32.83
CA PRO A 400 -16.54 8.18 34.18
C PRO A 400 -15.17 7.73 34.69
N GLN A 401 -14.90 7.96 35.97
CA GLN A 401 -13.69 7.49 36.63
C GLN A 401 -13.55 5.97 36.43
N GLY A 402 -12.35 5.52 36.08
CA GLY A 402 -12.07 4.11 35.82
C GLY A 402 -12.47 3.65 34.42
N GLU A 403 -13.01 4.51 33.54
CA GLU A 403 -13.14 4.13 32.13
C GLU A 403 -11.76 3.97 31.51
N MET A 404 -11.47 2.78 31.01
CA MET A 404 -10.27 2.48 30.26
C MET A 404 -10.60 2.42 28.77
N LEU A 405 -9.82 3.12 27.97
CA LEU A 405 -9.83 3.03 26.51
C LEU A 405 -8.47 2.56 26.00
N VAL A 406 -8.47 1.64 25.06
CA VAL A 406 -7.25 1.12 24.41
C VAL A 406 -7.37 1.29 22.92
N THR A 407 -6.45 2.07 22.35
CA THR A 407 -6.26 2.14 20.90
C THR A 407 -5.24 1.08 20.53
N VAL A 408 -5.68 -0.04 19.95
CA VAL A 408 -4.81 -1.16 19.54
C VAL A 408 -4.41 -0.96 18.09
N TYR A 409 -3.12 -0.79 17.79
CA TYR A 409 -2.68 -0.40 16.45
C TYR A 409 -2.73 -1.59 15.47
N GLY A 410 -3.61 -1.53 14.47
CA GLY A 410 -3.77 -2.60 13.47
C GLY A 410 -4.87 -3.62 13.79
N ALA A 411 -5.61 -3.41 14.87
CA ALA A 411 -6.77 -4.21 15.20
C ALA A 411 -7.96 -3.88 14.29
N SER A 412 -8.96 -4.75 14.31
CA SER A 412 -10.19 -4.62 13.53
C SER A 412 -11.36 -5.24 14.28
N ASP A 413 -12.55 -5.24 13.69
CA ASP A 413 -13.73 -5.87 14.31
C ASP A 413 -13.60 -7.39 14.48
N SER A 414 -12.61 -8.02 13.82
CA SER A 414 -12.26 -9.42 14.06
C SER A 414 -11.38 -9.65 15.29
N THR A 415 -10.80 -8.59 15.86
CA THR A 415 -9.83 -8.65 16.95
C THR A 415 -10.51 -8.80 18.30
N VAL A 416 -10.14 -9.86 19.00
CA VAL A 416 -10.49 -10.07 20.40
C VAL A 416 -9.47 -9.33 21.26
N VAL A 417 -9.94 -8.40 22.08
CA VAL A 417 -9.11 -7.62 23.01
C VAL A 417 -9.53 -7.96 24.43
N ARG A 418 -8.55 -8.33 25.27
CA ARG A 418 -8.76 -8.62 26.68
C ARG A 418 -7.72 -7.90 27.52
N CYS A 419 -8.07 -7.55 28.76
CA CYS A 419 -7.14 -7.01 29.72
C CYS A 419 -7.09 -7.85 30.99
N ARG A 420 -6.01 -7.72 31.75
CA ARG A 420 -5.88 -8.25 33.10
C ARG A 420 -5.39 -7.13 34.00
N LEU A 421 -6.02 -7.00 35.17
CA LEU A 421 -5.64 -6.06 36.22
C LEU A 421 -4.81 -6.82 37.25
N ASP A 422 -3.59 -6.36 37.50
CA ASP A 422 -2.59 -7.03 38.35
C ASP A 422 -2.50 -8.54 38.01
N ASN A 423 -2.81 -9.40 39.00
CA ASN A 423 -2.83 -10.86 38.86
C ASN A 423 -4.27 -11.43 38.81
N GLY A 424 -5.25 -10.59 38.50
CA GLY A 424 -6.66 -10.97 38.41
C GLY A 424 -6.99 -11.80 37.16
N GLU A 425 -8.28 -11.94 36.90
CA GLU A 425 -8.78 -12.64 35.72
C GLU A 425 -8.69 -11.79 34.45
N TRP A 426 -8.69 -12.45 33.29
CA TRP A 426 -8.78 -11.78 32.00
C TRP A 426 -10.22 -11.31 31.75
N LEU A 427 -10.38 -10.00 31.58
CA LEU A 427 -11.62 -9.33 31.26
C LEU A 427 -11.67 -9.03 29.76
N LEU A 428 -12.81 -9.26 29.12
CA LEU A 428 -13.00 -8.92 27.71
C LEU A 428 -13.24 -7.41 27.56
N CYS A 429 -12.51 -6.76 26.65
CA CYS A 429 -12.73 -5.37 26.31
C CYS A 429 -13.79 -5.25 25.21
N GLU A 430 -14.66 -4.25 25.31
CA GLU A 430 -15.71 -4.00 24.32
C GLU A 430 -15.21 -3.07 23.21
N LYS A 431 -15.60 -3.34 21.97
CA LYS A 431 -15.37 -2.42 20.85
C LYS A 431 -16.11 -1.11 21.09
N LYS A 432 -15.45 0.03 20.89
CA LYS A 432 -16.07 1.36 21.01
C LYS A 432 -16.21 2.02 19.64
N GLN A 433 -17.42 1.97 19.07
CA GLN A 433 -17.68 2.39 17.67
C GLN A 433 -17.77 3.91 17.46
N GLU A 434 -18.15 4.65 18.51
CA GLU A 434 -18.40 6.10 18.43
C GLU A 434 -17.31 6.94 19.12
N GLU A 435 -16.22 6.31 19.54
CA GLU A 435 -15.15 6.98 20.28
C GLU A 435 -14.11 7.61 19.36
N LEU A 436 -13.76 8.86 19.67
CA LEU A 436 -12.58 9.53 19.12
C LEU A 436 -11.34 8.97 19.84
N ASP A 437 -10.24 8.78 19.12
CA ASP A 437 -8.98 8.43 19.77
C ASP A 437 -8.55 9.53 20.75
N VAL A 438 -8.05 9.11 21.91
CA VAL A 438 -7.65 10.01 23.02
C VAL A 438 -6.58 11.02 22.58
N ASN A 439 -5.59 10.60 21.81
CA ASN A 439 -4.53 11.49 21.34
C ASN A 439 -5.02 12.41 20.23
N VAL A 440 -5.93 11.93 19.37
CA VAL A 440 -6.61 12.79 18.38
C VAL A 440 -7.48 13.84 19.10
N ALA A 441 -8.22 13.46 20.14
CA ALA A 441 -9.01 14.36 20.96
C ALA A 441 -8.14 15.48 21.57
N ARG A 442 -7.01 15.11 22.18
CA ARG A 442 -6.01 16.04 22.73
C ARG A 442 -5.51 17.02 21.67
N VAL A 443 -4.96 16.53 20.57
CA VAL A 443 -4.38 17.38 19.53
C VAL A 443 -5.45 18.26 18.87
N ARG A 444 -6.65 17.70 18.63
CA ARG A 444 -7.79 18.47 18.09
C ARG A 444 -8.19 19.60 19.03
N ASN A 445 -8.32 19.34 20.33
CA ASN A 445 -8.67 20.35 21.32
C ASN A 445 -7.61 21.47 21.38
N TRP A 446 -6.32 21.11 21.43
CA TRP A 446 -5.23 22.10 21.41
C TRP A 446 -5.18 22.93 20.12
N ASN A 447 -5.50 22.31 18.97
CA ASN A 447 -5.65 23.02 17.70
C ASN A 447 -6.79 24.05 17.72
N LEU A 448 -7.91 23.72 18.36
CA LEU A 448 -9.06 24.64 18.50
C LEU A 448 -8.74 25.80 19.44
N LEU A 449 -8.02 25.51 20.53
CA LEU A 449 -7.55 26.51 21.50
C LEU A 449 -6.34 27.31 21.02
N LYS A 450 -5.76 26.97 19.86
CA LYS A 450 -4.56 27.60 19.29
C LYS A 450 -3.33 27.50 20.22
N ILE A 451 -3.25 26.44 21.02
CA ILE A 451 -2.08 26.12 21.86
C ILE A 451 -1.02 25.43 20.99
N PHE A 452 -1.46 24.40 20.26
CA PHE A 452 -0.66 23.73 19.25
C PHE A 452 -1.32 23.86 17.86
N PRO A 453 -0.54 23.69 16.80
CA PRO A 453 0.92 23.63 16.85
C PRO A 453 1.54 25.05 16.97
N THR A 454 2.80 25.14 17.40
CA THR A 454 3.54 26.40 17.55
C THR A 454 3.87 27.05 16.20
N ARG A 455 4.36 28.30 16.20
CA ARG A 455 4.47 29.21 15.04
C ARG A 455 5.14 28.65 13.77
N PHE A 456 5.97 27.61 13.87
CA PHE A 456 6.72 27.03 12.74
C PHE A 456 6.23 25.66 12.30
N ASN A 457 5.07 25.25 12.80
CA ASN A 457 4.48 23.95 12.56
C ASN A 457 3.15 24.11 11.82
N ARG A 458 2.79 23.08 11.05
CA ARG A 458 1.52 23.06 10.30
C ARG A 458 0.46 22.35 11.13
N ARG A 459 -0.75 22.90 11.18
CA ARG A 459 -1.87 22.30 11.90
C ARG A 459 -2.23 20.94 11.30
N ASN A 460 -2.41 19.94 12.16
CA ASN A 460 -3.01 18.67 11.77
C ASN A 460 -4.54 18.84 11.64
N PRO A 461 -5.15 18.62 10.47
CA PRO A 461 -6.54 19.00 10.19
C PRO A 461 -7.55 17.94 10.68
N PHE A 462 -7.46 17.54 11.95
CA PHE A 462 -8.33 16.52 12.52
C PHE A 462 -9.81 16.92 12.53
N ARG A 463 -10.65 15.95 12.16
CA ARG A 463 -12.11 16.00 12.27
C ARG A 463 -12.56 15.29 13.55
N LYS A 464 -13.81 15.54 13.94
CA LYS A 464 -14.47 14.75 14.98
C LYS A 464 -15.02 13.48 14.33
N GLN A 465 -14.18 12.45 14.25
CA GLN A 465 -14.47 11.19 13.58
C GLN A 465 -14.02 10.05 14.50
N SER A 466 -14.86 9.02 14.67
CA SER A 466 -14.51 7.87 15.49
C SER A 466 -13.32 7.09 14.91
N SER A 467 -12.58 6.43 15.79
CA SER A 467 -11.49 5.55 15.38
C SER A 467 -11.98 4.10 15.27
N PRO A 468 -11.61 3.37 14.21
CA PRO A 468 -11.88 1.95 14.10
C PRO A 468 -10.96 1.09 14.97
N GLN A 469 -10.13 1.67 15.86
CA GLN A 469 -9.06 0.98 16.58
C GLN A 469 -9.26 0.95 18.11
N ILE A 470 -10.46 1.32 18.62
CA ILE A 470 -10.68 1.52 20.07
C ILE A 470 -11.52 0.39 20.70
N TRP A 471 -11.02 -0.10 21.83
CA TRP A 471 -11.74 -0.95 22.78
C TRP A 471 -11.73 -0.32 24.16
N GLY A 472 -12.61 -0.76 25.06
CA GLY A 472 -12.60 -0.27 26.43
C GLY A 472 -13.43 -1.11 27.38
N LEU A 473 -13.27 -0.83 28.66
CA LEU A 473 -14.10 -1.34 29.74
C LEU A 473 -14.12 -0.36 30.91
N GLN A 474 -15.14 -0.50 31.74
CA GLN A 474 -15.19 0.16 33.03
C GLN A 474 -14.41 -0.69 34.05
N LEU A 475 -13.36 -0.12 34.64
CA LEU A 475 -12.59 -0.79 35.68
C LEU A 475 -13.47 -1.03 36.94
N PRO A 476 -13.34 -2.18 37.61
CA PRO A 476 -13.98 -2.40 38.90
C PRO A 476 -13.52 -1.37 39.94
N LYS A 477 -14.38 -1.03 40.90
CA LYS A 477 -14.17 0.10 41.82
C LYS A 477 -12.90 -0.04 42.67
N GLU A 478 -12.55 -1.27 43.05
CA GLU A 478 -11.35 -1.57 43.82
C GLU A 478 -10.05 -1.26 43.07
N TYR A 479 -10.10 -1.14 41.73
CA TYR A 479 -8.98 -0.73 40.89
C TYR A 479 -8.99 0.77 40.57
N CYS A 480 -9.91 1.53 41.18
CA CYS A 480 -10.00 2.98 41.08
C CYS A 480 -9.37 3.71 42.29
N GLU A 481 -8.55 3.01 43.08
CA GLU A 481 -7.77 3.57 44.19
C GLU A 481 -6.40 2.88 44.28
N GLY A 482 -5.31 3.61 44.52
CA GLY A 482 -3.99 3.01 44.68
C GLY A 482 -3.29 2.72 43.36
N ILE A 483 -2.26 1.86 43.39
CA ILE A 483 -1.36 1.56 42.26
C ILE A 483 -1.71 0.20 41.68
N HIS A 484 -1.88 0.13 40.36
CA HIS A 484 -2.20 -1.10 39.64
C HIS A 484 -1.46 -1.19 38.30
N LEU A 485 -1.38 -2.42 37.78
CA LEU A 485 -0.89 -2.75 36.45
C LEU A 485 -2.05 -3.24 35.58
N ILE A 486 -2.14 -2.72 34.35
CA ILE A 486 -2.98 -3.29 33.30
C ILE A 486 -2.08 -3.97 32.28
N THR A 487 -2.34 -5.24 32.00
CA THR A 487 -1.82 -5.95 30.82
C THR A 487 -2.96 -6.12 29.83
N VAL A 488 -2.72 -5.82 28.55
CA VAL A 488 -3.69 -5.97 27.47
C VAL A 488 -3.12 -6.90 26.40
N GLU A 489 -3.96 -7.81 25.91
CA GLU A 489 -3.67 -8.67 24.77
C GLU A 489 -4.75 -8.49 23.71
N ALA A 490 -4.33 -8.48 22.45
CA ALA A 490 -5.19 -8.40 21.30
C ALA A 490 -4.73 -9.40 20.24
N SER A 491 -5.65 -10.19 19.70
CA SER A 491 -5.33 -11.11 18.59
C SER A 491 -6.54 -11.47 17.76
N ASP A 492 -6.30 -11.95 16.54
CA ASP A 492 -7.31 -12.59 15.71
C ASP A 492 -6.75 -13.72 14.85
N ARG A 493 -7.68 -14.37 14.14
CA ARG A 493 -7.41 -15.51 13.27
C ARG A 493 -6.67 -15.16 11.97
N TRP A 494 -6.43 -13.88 11.68
CA TRP A 494 -5.82 -13.42 10.43
C TRP A 494 -4.34 -13.03 10.62
N GLY A 495 -3.72 -13.52 11.68
CA GLY A 495 -2.28 -13.33 11.93
C GLY A 495 -1.93 -12.10 12.76
N PHE A 496 -2.91 -11.32 13.23
CA PHE A 496 -2.65 -10.17 14.09
C PHE A 496 -2.46 -10.58 15.55
N LYS A 497 -1.40 -10.06 16.18
CA LYS A 497 -1.16 -10.16 17.63
C LYS A 497 -0.51 -8.88 18.16
N ALA A 498 -0.98 -8.41 19.30
CA ALA A 498 -0.45 -7.25 20.00
C ALA A 498 -0.59 -7.45 21.51
N SER A 499 0.35 -6.91 22.26
CA SER A 499 0.30 -6.83 23.71
C SER A 499 0.81 -5.47 24.18
N GLY A 500 0.37 -5.06 25.36
CA GLY A 500 0.82 -3.81 25.97
C GLY A 500 0.55 -3.80 27.46
N GLU A 501 1.34 -3.00 28.18
CA GLU A 501 1.23 -2.88 29.63
C GLU A 501 1.26 -1.42 30.03
N ARG A 502 0.51 -1.08 31.08
CA ARG A 502 0.51 0.26 31.68
C ARG A 502 0.26 0.15 33.17
N SER A 503 1.17 0.70 33.98
CA SER A 503 0.89 0.99 35.38
C SER A 503 0.16 2.33 35.52
N TYR A 504 -0.64 2.45 36.58
CA TYR A 504 -1.36 3.68 36.90
C TYR A 504 -1.61 3.82 38.39
N TYR A 505 -1.95 5.04 38.80
CA TYR A 505 -2.26 5.38 40.20
C TYR A 505 -3.52 6.25 40.26
N TYR A 506 -4.46 5.88 41.13
CA TYR A 506 -5.52 6.78 41.58
C TYR A 506 -5.23 7.28 42.98
N GLN A 507 -5.25 8.60 43.11
CA GLN A 507 -5.20 9.24 44.42
C GLN A 507 -6.55 9.07 45.11
N ARG A 508 -6.50 8.63 46.38
CA ARG A 508 -7.67 8.57 47.27
C ARG A 508 -8.25 9.94 47.56
#